data_AF-A0A2V8QTH1-F1
#
_entry.id   AF-A0A2V8QTH1-F1
#
_cell.length_a   1.000
_cell.length_b   1.000
_cell.length_c   1.000
_cell.angle_alpha   90.00
_cell.angle_beta   90.00
_cell.angle_gamma   90.00
#
_symmetry.space_group_name_H-M   'P 1'
#
loop_
_entity.id
_entity.type
_entity.pdbx_description
1 polymer ?
#
loop_
_entity_poly.entity_id
_entity_poly.type
_entity_poly.pdbx_seq_one_letter_code
_entity_poly.pdbx_strand_id
1 'polypeptide(L)'
;MIDPTVMAALAGVIGAIIGAVLGGVFALKAAKRQVEVMLRQSRGDVNERLYNQSLSIMKFFAENPEVRPYFYDNKDIARAGSELETLKVLSTAEMVSGFMELVALQIEDQPAEIQPRWQAYIVDGYNSSSVLREHIASCRAWYADDFLNLLPAASSTTAEHKTFDRRDA
;
A
#
# COMPACT_ATOMS: atom_id res chain seq x y z
N MET A 1 -72.90 -13.55 -1.58
CA MET A 1 -72.08 -14.75 -1.33
C MET A 1 -70.90 -14.67 -2.28
N ILE A 2 -69.67 -14.50 -1.79
CA ILE A 2 -68.50 -14.41 -2.67
C ILE A 2 -68.17 -15.83 -3.18
N ASP A 3 -67.88 -15.97 -4.47
CA ASP A 3 -67.56 -17.24 -5.11
C ASP A 3 -66.26 -17.85 -4.52
N PRO A 4 -66.26 -19.12 -4.08
CA PRO A 4 -65.08 -19.79 -3.56
C PRO A 4 -63.88 -19.78 -4.51
N THR A 5 -64.08 -19.75 -5.83
CA THR A 5 -62.99 -19.64 -6.80
C THR A 5 -62.30 -18.27 -6.76
N VAL A 6 -63.06 -17.19 -6.53
CA VAL A 6 -62.50 -15.83 -6.39
C VAL A 6 -61.69 -15.70 -5.11
N MET A 7 -62.13 -16.32 -4.01
CA MET A 7 -61.39 -16.36 -2.75
C MET A 7 -60.08 -17.13 -2.85
N ALA A 8 -60.07 -18.26 -3.59
CA ALA A 8 -58.87 -19.05 -3.82
C ALA A 8 -57.83 -18.30 -4.68
N ALA A 9 -58.28 -17.60 -5.73
CA ALA A 9 -57.41 -16.79 -6.58
C ALA A 9 -56.75 -15.64 -5.80
N LEU A 10 -57.51 -14.95 -4.94
CA LEU A 10 -56.99 -13.87 -4.09
C LEU A 10 -55.93 -14.39 -3.09
N ALA A 11 -56.16 -15.54 -2.47
CA ALA A 11 -55.20 -16.15 -1.56
C ALA A 11 -53.88 -16.52 -2.27
N GLY A 12 -53.95 -17.05 -3.49
CA GLY A 12 -52.78 -17.37 -4.30
C GLY A 12 -51.94 -16.15 -4.66
N VAL A 13 -52.58 -15.04 -5.08
CA VAL A 13 -51.89 -13.79 -5.43
C VAL A 13 -51.23 -13.17 -4.19
N ILE A 14 -51.93 -13.13 -3.05
CA ILE A 14 -51.37 -12.60 -1.79
C ILE A 14 -50.17 -13.43 -1.35
N GLY A 15 -50.26 -14.77 -1.41
CA GLY A 15 -49.15 -15.66 -1.09
C GLY A 15 -47.93 -15.45 -1.99
N ALA A 16 -48.14 -15.28 -3.30
CA ALA A 16 -47.07 -15.02 -4.26
C ALA A 16 -46.37 -13.67 -4.00
N ILE A 17 -47.12 -12.61 -3.69
CA ILE A 17 -46.57 -11.28 -3.37
C ILE A 17 -45.74 -11.36 -2.09
N ILE A 18 -46.27 -11.97 -1.03
CA ILE A 18 -45.56 -12.11 0.24
C ILE A 18 -44.27 -12.93 0.05
N GLY A 19 -44.35 -14.04 -0.69
CA GLY A 19 -43.19 -14.88 -1.01
C GLY A 19 -42.11 -14.12 -1.80
N ALA A 20 -42.50 -13.33 -2.80
CA ALA A 20 -41.57 -12.52 -3.59
C ALA A 20 -40.90 -11.42 -2.75
N VAL A 21 -41.65 -10.73 -1.89
CA VAL A 21 -41.10 -9.68 -1.00
C VAL A 21 -40.12 -10.29 0.00
N LEU A 22 -40.50 -11.37 0.69
CA LEU A 22 -39.63 -12.04 1.66
C LEU A 22 -38.38 -12.63 0.99
N GLY A 23 -38.54 -13.28 -0.16
CA GLY A 23 -37.45 -13.81 -0.97
C GLY A 23 -36.49 -12.71 -1.44
N GLY A 24 -37.02 -11.58 -1.91
CA GLY A 24 -36.23 -10.42 -2.32
C GLY A 24 -35.44 -9.79 -1.18
N VAL A 25 -36.07 -9.60 -0.01
CA VAL A 25 -35.38 -9.09 1.19
C VAL A 25 -34.27 -10.03 1.64
N PHE A 26 -34.53 -11.34 1.65
CA PHE A 26 -33.52 -12.34 2.00
C PHE A 26 -32.35 -12.34 1.01
N ALA A 27 -32.63 -12.32 -0.29
CA ALA A 27 -31.61 -12.25 -1.34
C ALA A 27 -30.74 -11.00 -1.21
N LEU A 28 -31.35 -9.83 -0.95
CA LEU A 28 -30.62 -8.58 -0.74
C LEU A 28 -29.72 -8.66 0.50
N LYS A 29 -30.21 -9.25 1.59
CA LYS A 29 -29.42 -9.44 2.83
C LYS A 29 -28.26 -10.42 2.62
N ALA A 30 -28.49 -11.51 1.90
CA ALA A 30 -27.46 -12.48 1.54
C ALA A 30 -26.38 -11.85 0.65
N ALA A 31 -26.77 -11.06 -0.35
CA ALA A 31 -25.86 -10.34 -1.23
C ALA A 31 -25.00 -9.33 -0.44
N LYS A 32 -25.61 -8.55 0.47
CA LYS A 32 -24.86 -7.62 1.34
C LYS A 32 -23.81 -8.35 2.18
N ARG A 33 -24.18 -9.50 2.77
CA ARG A 33 -23.26 -10.31 3.57
C ARG A 33 -22.13 -10.91 2.73
N GLN A 34 -22.42 -11.35 1.51
CA GLN A 34 -21.40 -11.86 0.59
C GLN A 34 -20.39 -10.77 0.23
N VAL A 35 -20.85 -9.55 -0.08
CA VAL A 35 -19.97 -8.41 -0.36
C VAL A 35 -19.10 -8.09 0.86
N GLU A 36 -19.67 -8.07 2.06
CA GLU A 36 -18.91 -7.82 3.28
C GLU A 36 -17.81 -8.87 3.55
N VAL A 37 -18.12 -10.16 3.35
CA VAL A 37 -17.14 -11.25 3.49
C VAL A 37 -16.06 -11.14 2.42
N MET A 38 -16.43 -10.87 1.17
CA MET A 38 -15.49 -10.68 0.08
C MET A 38 -14.54 -9.50 0.34
N LEU A 39 -15.04 -8.37 0.85
CA LEU A 39 -14.21 -7.23 1.22
C LEU A 39 -13.23 -7.57 2.35
N ARG A 40 -13.65 -8.35 3.35
CA ARG A 40 -12.76 -8.81 4.42
C ARG A 40 -11.66 -9.73 3.90
N GLN A 41 -11.99 -10.65 2.99
CA GLN A 41 -11.02 -11.53 2.36
C GLN A 41 -10.02 -10.74 1.51
N SER A 42 -10.53 -9.81 0.68
CA SER A 42 -9.69 -8.94 -0.14
C SER A 42 -8.69 -8.13 0.68
N ARG A 43 -9.06 -7.65 1.89
CA ARG A 43 -8.12 -6.97 2.79
C ARG A 43 -7.02 -7.89 3.31
N GLY A 44 -7.36 -9.15 3.62
CA GLY A 44 -6.37 -10.16 4.00
C GLY A 44 -5.35 -10.42 2.89
N ASP A 45 -5.84 -10.61 1.67
CA ASP A 45 -5.00 -10.89 0.49
C ASP A 45 -4.07 -9.71 0.15
N VAL A 46 -4.57 -8.48 0.26
CA VAL A 46 -3.78 -7.25 0.05
C VAL A 46 -2.66 -7.17 1.09
N ASN A 47 -2.96 -7.41 2.37
CA ASN A 47 -1.97 -7.37 3.45
C ASN A 47 -0.89 -8.42 3.24
N GLU A 48 -1.30 -9.66 2.95
CA GLU A 48 -0.36 -10.75 2.67
C GLU A 48 0.56 -10.42 1.50
N ARG A 49 0.03 -9.84 0.42
CA ARG A 49 0.83 -9.40 -0.73
C ARG A 49 1.85 -8.34 -0.36
N LEU A 50 1.46 -7.30 0.39
CA LEU A 50 2.39 -6.25 0.85
C LEU A 50 3.51 -6.83 1.72
N TYR A 51 3.18 -7.72 2.65
CA TYR A 51 4.18 -8.38 3.50
C TYR A 51 5.12 -9.28 2.71
N ASN A 52 4.60 -10.07 1.76
CA ASN A 52 5.42 -10.93 0.93
C ASN A 52 6.41 -10.12 0.07
N GLN A 53 5.97 -9.00 -0.52
CA GLN A 53 6.86 -8.13 -1.27
C GLN A 53 7.88 -7.43 -0.37
N SER A 54 7.48 -6.99 0.82
CA SER A 54 8.41 -6.46 1.83
C SER A 54 9.48 -7.49 2.22
N LEU A 55 9.09 -8.75 2.43
CA LEU A 55 10.01 -9.86 2.72
C LEU A 55 10.99 -10.09 1.56
N SER A 56 10.55 -10.02 0.31
CA SER A 56 11.44 -10.11 -0.85
C SER A 56 12.48 -8.99 -0.88
N ILE A 57 12.10 -7.75 -0.58
CA ILE A 57 13.03 -6.61 -0.49
C ILE A 57 14.03 -6.81 0.65
N MET A 58 13.56 -7.23 1.83
CA MET A 58 14.45 -7.50 2.96
C MET A 58 15.44 -8.62 2.66
N LYS A 59 14.99 -9.68 1.99
CA LYS A 59 15.85 -10.78 1.53
C LYS A 59 16.91 -10.28 0.54
N PHE A 60 16.52 -9.44 -0.43
CA PHE A 60 17.46 -8.84 -1.36
C PHE A 60 18.57 -8.05 -0.64
N PHE A 61 18.23 -7.23 0.35
CA PHE A 61 19.22 -6.50 1.15
C PHE A 61 20.10 -7.42 2.01
N ALA A 62 19.56 -8.53 2.52
CA ALA A 62 20.35 -9.52 3.25
C ALA A 62 21.37 -10.24 2.34
N GLU A 63 21.00 -10.49 1.08
CA GLU A 63 21.87 -11.11 0.07
C GLU A 63 22.86 -10.12 -0.56
N ASN A 64 22.56 -8.82 -0.53
CA ASN A 64 23.39 -7.74 -1.10
C ASN A 64 23.66 -6.64 -0.04
N PRO A 65 24.41 -6.95 1.03
CA PRO A 65 24.63 -6.01 2.14
C PRO A 65 25.36 -4.73 1.73
N GLU A 66 26.11 -4.75 0.62
CA GLU A 66 26.79 -3.58 0.06
C GLU A 66 25.83 -2.49 -0.42
N VAL A 67 24.60 -2.86 -0.78
CA VAL A 67 23.57 -1.94 -1.28
C VAL A 67 22.83 -1.26 -0.13
N ARG A 68 22.74 -1.90 1.05
CA ARG A 68 21.97 -1.41 2.19
C ARG A 68 22.33 0.02 2.64
N PRO A 69 23.61 0.44 2.73
CA PRO A 69 23.95 1.79 3.19
C PRO A 69 23.42 2.93 2.32
N TYR A 70 23.13 2.68 1.03
CA TYR A 70 22.53 3.69 0.14
C TYR A 70 21.06 3.97 0.49
N PHE A 71 20.39 3.03 1.15
CA PHE A 71 18.96 3.09 1.47
C PHE A 71 18.67 3.44 2.93
N TYR A 72 19.55 3.03 3.84
CA TYR A 72 19.34 3.21 5.29
C TYR A 72 20.32 4.19 5.95
N ASP A 73 21.49 4.43 5.34
CA ASP A 73 22.53 5.29 5.91
C ASP A 73 22.83 6.52 5.02
N ASN A 74 21.99 6.76 4.00
CA ASN A 74 22.12 7.88 3.06
C ASN A 74 23.51 7.95 2.39
N LYS A 75 24.13 6.80 2.10
CA LYS A 75 25.39 6.73 1.34
C LYS A 75 25.20 7.30 -0.07
N ASP A 76 26.10 8.19 -0.48
CA ASP A 76 26.13 8.79 -1.82
C ASP A 76 26.49 7.74 -2.88
N ILE A 77 25.73 7.67 -3.98
CA ILE A 77 25.95 6.76 -5.10
C ILE A 77 27.30 6.98 -5.79
N ALA A 78 27.85 8.20 -5.75
CA ALA A 78 29.19 8.50 -6.26
C ALA A 78 30.30 7.75 -5.50
N ARG A 79 29.99 7.16 -4.33
CA ARG A 79 30.90 6.32 -3.54
C ARG A 79 30.76 4.82 -3.83
N ALA A 80 30.06 4.45 -4.89
CA ALA A 80 30.06 3.07 -5.39
C ALA A 80 31.47 2.67 -5.84
N GLY A 81 31.90 1.48 -5.45
CA GLY A 81 33.22 0.94 -5.80
C GLY A 81 33.28 0.39 -7.22
N SER A 82 32.14 0.25 -7.91
CA SER A 82 32.07 -0.24 -9.29
C SER A 82 30.80 0.24 -10.01
N GLU A 83 30.84 0.17 -11.33
CA GLU A 83 29.65 0.38 -12.19
C GLU A 83 28.55 -0.64 -11.87
N LEU A 84 28.92 -1.90 -11.59
CA LEU A 84 27.96 -2.93 -11.22
C LEU A 84 27.22 -2.58 -9.91
N GLU A 85 27.93 -2.10 -8.90
CA GLU A 85 27.31 -1.63 -7.65
C GLU A 85 26.37 -0.45 -7.91
N THR A 86 26.77 0.49 -8.77
CA THR A 86 25.93 1.62 -9.18
C THR A 86 24.62 1.14 -9.81
N LEU A 87 24.68 0.21 -10.77
CA LEU A 87 23.50 -0.35 -11.42
C LEU A 87 22.60 -1.11 -10.45
N LYS A 88 23.18 -1.89 -9.52
CA LYS A 88 22.42 -2.55 -8.44
C LYS A 88 21.67 -1.53 -7.60
N VAL A 89 22.33 -0.46 -7.18
CA VAL A 89 21.75 0.61 -6.34
C VAL A 89 20.59 1.29 -7.07
N LEU A 90 20.77 1.66 -8.35
CA LEU A 90 19.70 2.30 -9.14
C LEU A 90 18.50 1.37 -9.36
N SER A 91 18.75 0.10 -9.66
CA SER A 91 17.68 -0.90 -9.83
C SER A 91 16.93 -1.16 -8.53
N THR A 92 17.64 -1.10 -7.40
CA THR A 92 17.03 -1.23 -6.07
C THR A 92 16.18 -0.01 -5.73
N ALA A 93 16.57 1.18 -6.19
CA ALA A 93 15.79 2.40 -5.99
C ALA A 93 14.44 2.32 -6.71
N GLU A 94 14.43 1.83 -7.96
CA GLU A 94 13.20 1.56 -8.70
C GLU A 94 12.32 0.50 -7.99
N MET A 95 12.91 -0.61 -7.54
CA MET A 95 12.17 -1.66 -6.83
C MET A 95 11.54 -1.14 -5.51
N VAL A 96 12.31 -0.40 -4.71
CA VAL A 96 11.84 0.10 -3.40
C VAL A 96 10.81 1.21 -3.57
N SER A 97 11.02 2.15 -4.49
CA SER A 97 10.05 3.22 -4.78
C SER A 97 8.74 2.67 -5.34
N GLY A 98 8.78 1.68 -6.23
CA GLY A 98 7.58 0.98 -6.71
C GLY A 98 6.83 0.26 -5.58
N PHE A 99 7.53 -0.30 -4.60
CA PHE A 99 6.89 -0.87 -3.41
C PHE A 99 6.29 0.21 -2.50
N MET A 100 6.97 1.34 -2.30
CA MET A 100 6.43 2.47 -1.53
C MET A 100 5.15 3.02 -2.16
N GLU A 101 5.11 3.15 -3.49
CA GLU A 101 3.90 3.53 -4.21
C GLU A 101 2.78 2.50 -4.00
N LEU A 102 3.08 1.20 -4.13
CA LEU A 102 2.09 0.15 -3.91
C LEU A 102 1.47 0.22 -2.50
N VAL A 103 2.30 0.50 -1.49
CA VAL A 103 1.84 0.72 -0.11
C VAL A 103 0.96 1.97 -0.02
N ALA A 104 1.37 3.08 -0.64
CA ALA A 104 0.61 4.34 -0.62
C ALA A 104 -0.79 4.17 -1.23
N LEU A 105 -0.87 3.51 -2.40
CA LEU A 105 -2.14 3.25 -3.10
C LEU A 105 -3.10 2.35 -2.33
N GLN A 106 -2.61 1.58 -1.36
CA GLN A 106 -3.41 0.63 -0.57
C GLN A 106 -3.65 1.10 0.85
N ILE A 107 -3.16 2.28 1.22
CA ILE A 107 -3.09 2.68 2.61
C ILE A 107 -4.48 2.89 3.22
N GLU A 108 -5.43 3.44 2.47
CA GLU A 108 -6.80 3.67 2.93
C GLU A 108 -7.57 2.36 3.16
N ASP A 109 -7.19 1.28 2.46
CA ASP A 109 -7.78 -0.05 2.61
C ASP A 109 -7.25 -0.81 3.83
N GLN A 110 -6.16 -0.33 4.44
CA GLN A 110 -5.55 -0.93 5.63
C GLN A 110 -6.31 -0.58 6.92
N PRO A 111 -6.22 -1.41 7.97
CA PRO A 111 -6.68 -1.05 9.31
C PRO A 111 -6.10 0.30 9.78
N ALA A 112 -6.93 1.16 10.35
CA ALA A 112 -6.53 2.52 10.75
C ALA A 112 -5.31 2.53 11.71
N GLU A 113 -5.12 1.46 12.48
CA GLU A 113 -4.02 1.31 13.43
C GLU A 113 -2.66 1.10 12.74
N ILE A 114 -2.64 0.59 11.51
CA ILE A 114 -1.38 0.33 10.77
C ILE A 114 -1.04 1.40 9.74
N GLN A 115 -2.02 2.19 9.28
CA GLN A 115 -1.80 3.25 8.29
C GLN A 115 -0.64 4.20 8.68
N PRO A 116 -0.54 4.72 9.91
CA PRO A 116 0.56 5.63 10.28
C PRO A 116 1.93 4.96 10.20
N ARG A 117 2.02 3.64 10.38
CA ARG A 117 3.29 2.90 10.29
C ARG A 117 3.75 2.76 8.85
N TRP A 118 2.81 2.55 7.93
CA TRP A 118 3.12 2.53 6.50
C TRP A 118 3.51 3.92 5.98
N GLN A 119 2.84 4.98 6.43
CA GLN A 119 3.24 6.35 6.12
C GLN A 119 4.65 6.65 6.65
N ALA A 120 4.94 6.28 7.91
CA ALA A 120 6.27 6.42 8.47
C ALA A 120 7.31 5.64 7.67
N TYR A 121 7.03 4.40 7.25
CA TYR A 121 7.92 3.62 6.38
C TYR A 121 8.27 4.35 5.08
N ILE A 122 7.28 4.94 4.41
CA ILE A 122 7.49 5.70 3.17
C ILE A 122 8.36 6.93 3.44
N VAL A 123 7.98 7.74 4.44
CA VAL A 123 8.66 8.99 4.77
C VAL A 123 10.10 8.75 5.24
N ASP A 124 10.32 7.78 6.14
CA ASP A 124 11.63 7.45 6.68
C ASP A 124 12.54 6.86 5.60
N GLY A 125 12.00 5.99 4.72
CA GLY A 125 12.76 5.45 3.60
C GLY A 125 13.17 6.53 2.59
N TYR A 126 12.28 7.47 2.28
CA TYR A 126 12.58 8.62 1.43
C TYR A 126 13.66 9.54 2.06
N ASN A 127 13.56 9.81 3.37
CA ASN A 127 14.52 10.67 4.06
C ASN A 127 15.89 10.02 4.26
N SER A 128 15.94 8.70 4.39
CA SER A 128 17.17 7.94 4.65
C SER A 128 17.99 7.62 3.39
N SER A 129 17.51 7.97 2.18
CA SER A 129 18.18 7.59 0.93
C SER A 129 18.18 8.71 -0.12
N SER A 130 19.36 9.26 -0.42
CA SER A 130 19.53 10.22 -1.51
C SER A 130 19.19 9.63 -2.87
N VAL A 131 19.51 8.35 -3.09
CA VAL A 131 19.22 7.65 -4.34
C VAL A 131 17.71 7.51 -4.55
N LEU A 132 16.93 7.18 -3.51
CA LEU A 132 15.46 7.17 -3.63
C LEU A 132 14.91 8.55 -3.99
N ARG A 133 15.39 9.60 -3.31
CA ARG A 133 14.94 10.97 -3.62
C ARG A 133 15.23 11.36 -5.06
N GLU A 134 16.45 11.10 -5.53
CA GLU A 134 16.87 11.41 -6.89
C GLU A 134 16.10 10.59 -7.93
N HIS A 135 15.91 9.29 -7.69
CA HIS A 135 15.13 8.41 -8.56
C HIS A 135 13.67 8.88 -8.65
N ILE A 136 13.02 9.12 -7.52
CA ILE A 136 11.62 9.57 -7.48
C ILE A 136 11.47 10.95 -8.13
N ALA A 137 12.40 11.87 -7.90
CA ALA A 137 12.37 13.19 -8.53
C ALA A 137 12.55 13.10 -10.06
N SER A 138 13.47 12.26 -10.53
CA SER A 138 13.76 12.08 -11.96
C SER A 138 12.62 11.36 -12.68
N CYS A 139 11.98 10.41 -12.01
CA CYS A 139 10.87 9.61 -12.53
C CYS A 139 9.51 10.05 -11.98
N ARG A 140 9.36 11.33 -11.57
CA ARG A 140 8.15 11.81 -10.88
C ARG A 140 6.84 11.50 -11.64
N ALA A 141 6.88 11.52 -12.97
CA ALA A 141 5.73 11.23 -13.82
C ALA A 141 5.27 9.76 -13.81
N TRP A 142 6.05 8.84 -13.24
CA TRP A 142 5.68 7.43 -13.12
C TRP A 142 4.76 7.17 -11.93
N TYR A 143 4.75 8.08 -10.97
CA TYR A 143 4.16 7.88 -9.66
C TYR A 143 2.80 8.56 -9.52
N ALA A 144 1.86 7.88 -8.86
CA ALA A 144 0.56 8.41 -8.50
C ALA A 144 0.65 9.58 -7.50
N ASP A 145 -0.28 10.54 -7.61
CA ASP A 145 -0.31 11.70 -6.72
C ASP A 145 -0.49 11.29 -5.24
N ASP A 146 -1.24 10.23 -4.95
CA ASP A 146 -1.40 9.66 -3.61
C ASP A 146 -0.06 9.35 -2.94
N PHE A 147 0.87 8.75 -3.69
CA PHE A 147 2.22 8.46 -3.20
C PHE A 147 3.03 9.75 -3.06
N LEU A 148 3.03 10.62 -4.07
CA LEU A 148 3.81 11.85 -4.07
C LEU A 148 3.39 12.82 -2.96
N ASN A 149 2.11 12.85 -2.59
CA ASN A 149 1.57 13.69 -1.53
C ASN A 149 2.00 13.23 -0.12
N LEU A 150 2.46 11.99 0.05
CA LEU A 150 3.03 11.50 1.30
C LEU A 150 4.49 11.92 1.50
N LEU A 151 5.16 12.33 0.43
CA LEU A 151 6.59 12.66 0.50
C LEU A 151 6.79 14.06 1.09
N PRO A 152 7.78 14.25 1.97
CA PRO A 152 8.16 15.57 2.42
C PRO A 152 8.49 16.47 1.23
N ALA A 153 8.00 17.72 1.26
CA ALA A 153 8.42 18.73 0.29
C ALA A 153 9.95 18.76 0.27
N ALA A 154 10.55 18.78 -0.92
CA ALA A 154 11.99 18.80 -1.07
C ALA A 154 12.56 19.98 -0.27
N SER A 155 13.14 19.67 0.89
CA SER A 155 13.85 20.65 1.68
C SER A 155 15.10 21.00 0.92
N SER A 156 15.08 22.15 0.25
CA SER A 156 16.26 22.84 -0.22
C SER A 156 17.06 23.28 1.02
N THR A 157 17.73 22.35 1.68
CA THR A 157 18.59 22.62 2.83
C THR A 157 19.98 22.09 2.54
N THR A 158 20.79 23.03 2.07
CA THR A 158 22.25 23.10 2.13
C THR A 158 22.81 22.30 3.31
N ALA A 159 23.76 21.43 3.01
CA ALA A 159 24.54 20.68 3.98
C ALA A 159 25.17 21.62 5.03
N GLU A 160 24.70 21.55 6.28
CA GLU A 160 25.56 21.84 7.43
C GLU A 160 26.19 20.53 7.88
N HIS A 161 27.41 20.33 7.40
CA HIS A 161 28.36 19.36 7.91
C HIS A 161 28.61 19.66 9.40
N LYS A 162 27.86 18.99 10.29
CA LYS A 162 28.24 18.91 11.71
C LYS A 162 29.54 18.14 11.80
N THR A 163 30.64 18.87 11.90
CA THR A 163 31.92 18.36 12.40
C THR A 163 31.69 17.72 13.76
N PHE A 164 31.85 16.40 13.82
CA PHE A 164 31.87 15.63 15.06
C PHE A 164 33.17 16.00 15.80
N ASP A 165 33.06 16.99 16.69
CA ASP A 165 34.11 17.39 17.64
C ASP A 165 34.32 16.23 18.62
N ARG A 166 35.37 15.46 18.35
CA ARG A 166 35.85 14.36 19.18
C ARG A 166 36.58 14.99 20.37
N ARG A 167 35.88 15.13 21.50
CA ARG A 167 36.51 15.46 22.78
C ARG A 167 36.75 14.20 23.62
N ASP A 168 37.92 14.23 24.21
CA ASP A 168 38.57 13.20 25.01
C ASP A 168 37.78 12.83 26.28
N ALA A 169 37.74 11.51 26.56
CA ALA A 169 37.77 10.91 27.90
C ALA A 169 38.03 9.40 27.76
#